data_AF-R7SIF8-F1
#
_entry.id   AF-R7SIF8-F1
#
_cell.length_a   1.000
_cell.length_b   1.000
_cell.length_c   1.000
_cell.angle_alpha   90.00
_cell.angle_beta   90.00
_cell.angle_gamma   90.00
#
_symmetry.space_group_name_H-M   'P 1'
#
loop_
_entity.id
_entity.type
_entity.pdbx_description
1 polymer ?
#
loop_
_entity_poly.entity_id
_entity_poly.type
_entity_poly.pdbx_seq_one_letter_code
_entity_poly.pdbx_strand_id
1 'polypeptide(L)'
;MAHDYVDDIKGLLIEARSYYSCYLFTEELFPGPSKQREFVIRAWNATCAACETLPLYALSERMIRIIGARKSSVFDISMGRKEKYSEHALIGRSLEIALFPNTRTGLGFMHPEFFDPIPDQLLAFLHTVIHAHICEWSTGRHIREDFTATKNETFYIGFLADLRSYGSKNPSAWLNIRKRMYSRAFQASGGAKLQAQTTRISTAAIDAAQAELEGRTGLTDSEDEGEVGATVA
;
A
#
# COMPACT_ATOMS: atom_id res chain seq x y z
N MET A 1 9.87 -11.86 9.36
CA MET A 1 10.93 -12.70 9.97
C MET A 1 11.04 -12.50 11.48
N ALA A 2 9.92 -12.32 12.20
CA ALA A 2 9.87 -12.28 13.67
C ALA A 2 9.01 -13.43 14.24
N HIS A 3 8.54 -14.34 13.38
CA HIS A 3 7.59 -15.41 13.68
C HIS A 3 8.14 -16.43 14.69
N ASP A 4 9.45 -16.64 14.76
CA ASP A 4 10.09 -17.69 15.58
C ASP A 4 10.40 -17.26 17.03
N TYR A 5 9.96 -16.08 17.46
CA TYR A 5 10.19 -15.59 18.80
C TYR A 5 8.93 -15.74 19.66
N VAL A 6 9.13 -16.04 20.95
CA VAL A 6 8.06 -15.92 21.96
C VAL A 6 7.54 -14.48 21.93
N ASP A 7 6.23 -14.30 22.09
CA ASP A 7 5.56 -13.02 21.84
C ASP A 7 6.17 -11.85 22.64
N ASP A 8 6.68 -12.12 23.83
CA ASP A 8 7.37 -11.15 24.69
C ASP A 8 8.61 -10.54 24.02
N ILE A 9 9.42 -11.35 23.34
CA ILE A 9 10.61 -10.86 22.61
C ILE A 9 10.18 -10.05 21.38
N LYS A 10 9.07 -10.41 20.73
CA LYS A 10 8.59 -9.65 19.57
C LYS A 10 8.25 -8.21 19.97
N GLY A 11 7.62 -8.02 21.12
CA GLY A 11 7.36 -6.69 21.69
C GLY A 11 8.64 -5.89 21.87
N LEU A 12 9.64 -6.48 22.54
CA LEU A 12 10.94 -5.84 22.77
C LEU A 12 11.67 -5.47 21.47
N LEU A 13 11.62 -6.35 20.45
CA LEU A 13 12.24 -6.07 19.16
C LEU A 13 11.55 -4.95 18.37
N ILE A 14 10.23 -4.81 18.51
CA ILE A 14 9.47 -3.70 17.91
C ILE A 14 9.86 -2.39 18.59
N GLU A 15 9.92 -2.36 19.92
CA GLU A 15 10.25 -1.16 20.68
C GLU A 15 11.70 -0.71 20.48
N ALA A 16 12.65 -1.65 20.51
CA ALA A 16 14.05 -1.36 20.19
C ALA A 16 14.23 -0.82 18.78
N ARG A 17 13.38 -1.21 17.84
CA ARG A 17 13.40 -0.65 16.48
C ARG A 17 12.91 0.81 16.46
N SER A 18 11.97 1.18 17.31
CA SER A 18 11.52 2.57 17.47
C SER A 18 12.68 3.44 17.95
N TYR A 19 13.36 3.04 19.03
CA TYR A 19 14.56 3.75 19.52
C TYR A 19 15.68 3.83 18.48
N TYR A 20 15.97 2.73 17.79
CA TYR A 20 16.96 2.73 16.71
C TYR A 20 16.60 3.73 15.60
N SER A 21 15.32 3.81 15.24
CA SER A 21 14.84 4.79 14.24
C SER A 21 15.00 6.21 14.75
N CYS A 22 14.71 6.48 16.03
CA CYS A 22 14.98 7.78 16.64
C CYS A 22 16.46 8.17 16.50
N TYR A 23 17.40 7.30 16.87
CA TYR A 23 18.84 7.59 16.73
C TYR A 23 19.26 7.85 15.28
N LEU A 24 18.68 7.13 14.31
CA LEU A 24 18.91 7.43 12.91
C LEU A 24 18.43 8.84 12.52
N PHE A 25 17.26 9.25 12.99
CA PHE A 25 16.70 10.56 12.64
C PHE A 25 17.34 11.73 13.41
N THR A 26 17.82 11.49 14.63
CA THR A 26 18.31 12.56 15.51
C THR A 26 19.83 12.68 15.55
N GLU A 27 20.57 11.60 15.27
CA GLU A 27 22.03 11.59 15.38
C GLU A 27 22.70 11.43 14.01
N GLU A 28 22.45 10.33 13.30
CA GLU A 28 23.05 10.09 12.00
C GLU A 28 22.14 9.22 11.13
N LEU A 29 21.72 9.74 9.98
CA LEU A 29 20.75 9.08 9.10
C LEU A 29 21.37 7.92 8.29
N PHE A 30 22.68 8.01 8.04
CA PHE A 30 23.43 7.02 7.24
C PHE A 30 24.70 6.53 7.95
N PRO A 31 24.58 5.96 9.16
CA PRO A 31 25.73 5.51 9.93
C PRO A 31 26.42 4.34 9.22
N GLY A 32 27.74 4.34 9.27
CA GLY A 32 28.56 3.20 8.86
C GLY A 32 28.31 1.95 9.73
N PRO A 33 28.82 0.76 9.35
CA PRO A 33 28.51 -0.50 10.02
C PRO A 33 28.77 -0.50 11.54
N SER A 34 29.90 0.09 11.98
CA SER A 34 30.25 0.20 13.39
C SER A 34 29.23 1.04 14.17
N LYS A 35 28.81 2.16 13.58
CA LYS A 35 27.87 3.10 14.21
C LYS A 35 26.43 2.58 14.20
N GLN A 36 26.04 1.81 13.18
CA GLN A 36 24.78 1.06 13.19
C GLN A 36 24.73 0.06 14.34
N ARG A 37 25.80 -0.71 14.55
CA ARG A 37 25.87 -1.67 15.66
C ARG A 37 25.77 -0.95 17.00
N GLU A 38 26.46 0.18 17.16
CA GLU A 38 26.34 1.03 18.36
C GLU A 38 24.89 1.46 18.61
N PHE A 39 24.20 1.99 17.59
CA PHE A 39 22.80 2.42 17.71
C PHE A 39 21.86 1.27 18.06
N VAL A 40 22.08 0.09 17.48
CA VAL A 40 21.26 -1.10 17.79
C VAL A 40 21.46 -1.55 19.24
N ILE A 41 22.71 -1.58 19.72
CA ILE A 41 23.01 -1.93 21.12
C ILE A 41 22.37 -0.91 22.06
N ARG A 42 22.51 0.38 21.74
CA ARG A 42 21.92 1.46 22.54
C ARG A 42 20.40 1.41 22.55
N ALA A 43 19.78 1.06 21.43
CA ALA A 43 18.33 0.92 21.32
C ALA A 43 17.80 -0.28 22.09
N TRP A 44 18.52 -1.40 22.06
CA TRP A 44 18.22 -2.56 22.88
C TRP A 44 18.31 -2.24 24.37
N ASN A 45 19.40 -1.60 24.79
CA ASN A 45 19.61 -1.22 26.19
C ASN A 45 18.53 -0.25 26.69
N ALA A 46 18.15 0.73 25.87
CA ALA A 46 17.05 1.65 26.20
C ALA A 46 15.72 0.91 26.37
N THR A 47 15.45 -0.07 25.51
CA THR A 47 14.24 -0.90 25.60
C THR A 47 14.22 -1.76 26.87
N CYS A 48 15.34 -2.41 27.18
CA CYS A 48 15.48 -3.20 28.41
C CYS A 48 15.34 -2.33 29.66
N ALA A 49 15.86 -1.10 29.64
CA ALA A 49 15.75 -0.16 30.76
C ALA A 49 14.32 0.37 30.94
N ALA A 50 13.51 0.41 29.88
CA ALA A 50 12.11 0.81 29.93
C ALA A 50 11.17 -0.30 30.42
N CYS A 51 11.66 -1.54 30.58
CA CYS A 51 10.87 -2.66 31.09
C CYS A 51 10.87 -2.69 32.62
N GLU A 52 9.69 -2.85 33.23
CA GLU A 52 9.55 -2.98 34.69
C GLU A 52 10.27 -4.22 35.24
N THR A 53 10.37 -5.28 34.44
CA THR A 53 11.15 -6.49 34.73
C THR A 53 12.28 -6.64 33.73
N LEU A 54 13.51 -6.83 34.21
CA LEU A 54 14.65 -7.04 33.33
C LEU A 54 14.42 -8.29 32.44
N PRO A 55 14.41 -8.13 31.11
CA PRO A 55 14.25 -9.27 30.23
C PRO A 55 15.46 -10.20 30.33
N LEU A 56 15.23 -11.51 30.41
CA LEU A 56 16.28 -12.55 30.49
C LEU A 56 17.05 -12.76 29.16
N TYR A 57 16.91 -11.83 28.21
CA TYR A 57 17.42 -12.00 26.85
C TYR A 57 18.67 -11.18 26.60
N ALA A 58 19.77 -11.85 26.30
CA ALA A 58 20.97 -11.21 25.78
C ALA A 58 20.78 -10.82 24.30
N LEU A 59 21.31 -9.66 23.92
CA LEU A 59 21.26 -9.18 22.54
C LEU A 59 22.09 -10.10 21.63
N SER A 60 21.41 -10.88 20.78
CA SER A 60 22.07 -11.78 19.83
C SER A 60 22.31 -11.12 18.45
N GLU A 61 23.22 -11.66 17.64
CA GLU A 61 23.45 -11.22 16.25
C GLU A 61 22.20 -11.27 15.37
N ARG A 62 21.27 -12.19 15.67
CA ARG A 62 19.99 -12.28 14.96
C ARG A 62 19.09 -11.09 15.33
N MET A 63 19.06 -10.72 16.61
CA MET A 63 18.30 -9.57 17.10
C MET A 63 18.91 -8.26 16.62
N ILE A 64 20.24 -8.17 16.57
CA ILE A 64 20.95 -7.01 15.99
C ILE A 64 20.50 -6.79 14.54
N ARG A 65 20.48 -7.87 13.74
CA ARG A 65 19.98 -7.82 12.36
C ARG A 65 18.52 -7.39 12.29
N ILE A 66 17.66 -7.82 13.20
CA ILE A 66 16.23 -7.48 13.19
C ILE A 66 15.99 -6.01 13.56
N ILE A 67 16.66 -5.51 14.60
CA ILE A 67 16.54 -4.12 15.08
C ILE A 67 17.16 -3.17 14.05
N GLY A 68 18.37 -3.49 13.59
CA GLY A 68 19.12 -2.71 12.60
C GLY A 68 18.56 -2.81 11.17
N ALA A 69 17.70 -3.79 10.90
CA ALA A 69 17.09 -3.95 9.58
C ALA A 69 16.27 -2.71 9.23
N ARG A 70 16.69 -2.01 8.19
CA ARG A 70 15.85 -1.03 7.51
C ARG A 70 14.76 -1.82 6.78
N LYS A 71 13.49 -1.55 7.07
CA LYS A 71 12.35 -2.18 6.37
C LYS A 71 12.35 -1.83 4.87
N SER A 72 13.13 -0.83 4.46
CA SER A 72 13.43 -0.55 3.06
C SER A 72 14.40 -1.59 2.50
N SER A 73 13.88 -2.64 1.87
CA SER A 73 14.64 -3.58 1.05
C SER A 73 15.18 -2.95 -0.25
N VAL A 74 15.59 -1.67 -0.21
CA VAL A 74 15.79 -0.84 -1.40
C VAL A 74 17.24 -0.34 -1.50
N PHE A 75 17.99 -0.37 -0.40
CA PHE A 75 19.38 0.08 -0.43
C PHE A 75 20.22 -0.75 0.55
N ASP A 76 20.96 -1.72 0.01
CA ASP A 76 22.05 -2.35 0.76
C ASP A 76 23.26 -1.40 0.70
N ILE A 77 23.40 -0.56 1.74
CA ILE A 77 24.53 0.38 1.89
C ILE A 77 25.87 -0.38 1.87
N SER A 78 25.90 -1.62 2.37
CA SER A 78 27.12 -2.41 2.50
C SER A 78 27.60 -2.99 1.17
N MET A 79 26.69 -3.22 0.22
CA MET A 79 27.02 -3.77 -1.11
C MET A 79 26.90 -2.75 -2.25
N GLY A 80 26.42 -1.53 -1.99
CA GLY A 80 26.15 -0.53 -3.05
C GLY A 80 25.08 -0.98 -4.06
N ARG A 81 24.31 -2.04 -3.73
CA ARG A 81 23.30 -2.61 -4.62
C ARG A 81 21.96 -1.90 -4.38
N LYS A 82 21.51 -1.14 -5.40
CA LYS A 82 20.12 -0.68 -5.49
C LYS A 82 19.27 -1.81 -6.03
N GLU A 83 18.43 -2.38 -5.18
CA GLU A 83 17.39 -3.32 -5.59
C GLU A 83 16.04 -2.59 -5.70
N LYS A 84 15.16 -3.06 -6.58
CA LYS A 84 13.77 -2.61 -6.71
C LYS A 84 13.64 -1.11 -7.04
N TYR A 85 14.19 -0.72 -8.19
CA TYR A 85 14.13 0.65 -8.71
C TYR A 85 12.68 1.16 -8.76
N SER A 86 12.43 2.35 -8.21
CA SER A 86 11.10 2.98 -8.12
C SER A 86 10.04 2.22 -7.28
N GLU A 87 10.40 1.22 -6.48
CA GLU A 87 9.45 0.48 -5.62
C GLU A 87 9.54 0.85 -4.12
N HIS A 88 10.18 1.98 -3.79
CA HIS A 88 10.26 2.43 -2.39
C HIS A 88 8.88 2.75 -1.81
N ALA A 89 8.66 2.48 -0.53
CA ALA A 89 7.36 2.67 0.13
C ALA A 89 6.83 4.11 0.02
N LEU A 90 7.74 5.10 -0.01
CA LEU A 90 7.37 6.50 -0.24
C LEU A 90 6.75 6.73 -1.62
N ILE A 91 7.17 6.00 -2.66
CA ILE A 91 6.53 6.09 -3.99
C ILE A 91 5.08 5.61 -3.91
N GLY A 92 4.85 4.48 -3.23
CA GLY A 92 3.49 3.99 -2.98
C GLY A 92 2.63 5.00 -2.22
N ARG A 93 3.18 5.61 -1.17
CA ARG A 93 2.47 6.63 -0.40
C ARG A 93 2.18 7.89 -1.21
N SER A 94 3.11 8.32 -2.06
CA SER A 94 2.89 9.46 -2.96
C SER A 94 1.80 9.16 -3.99
N LEU A 95 1.71 7.92 -4.49
CA LEU A 95 0.62 7.50 -5.39
C LEU A 95 -0.74 7.54 -4.69
N GLU A 96 -0.83 7.07 -3.44
CA GLU A 96 -2.05 7.16 -2.63
C GLU A 96 -2.53 8.60 -2.49
N ILE A 97 -1.62 9.51 -2.14
CA ILE A 97 -1.94 10.93 -1.95
C ILE A 97 -2.34 11.59 -3.28
N ALA A 98 -1.61 11.33 -4.35
CA ALA A 98 -1.82 11.98 -5.65
C ALA A 98 -3.07 11.47 -6.38
N LEU A 99 -3.32 10.16 -6.37
CA LEU A 99 -4.39 9.54 -7.16
C LEU A 99 -5.63 9.19 -6.35
N PHE A 100 -5.47 8.92 -5.05
CA PHE A 100 -6.53 8.37 -4.21
C PHE A 100 -6.76 9.19 -2.91
N PRO A 101 -6.88 10.53 -2.97
CA PRO A 101 -7.11 11.36 -1.79
C PRO A 101 -8.44 11.06 -1.09
N ASN A 102 -9.45 10.62 -1.85
CA ASN A 102 -10.70 10.06 -1.35
C ASN A 102 -11.38 9.22 -2.44
N THR A 103 -12.31 8.36 -2.05
CA THR A 103 -13.02 7.41 -2.93
C THR A 103 -13.94 8.07 -3.95
N ARG A 104 -14.38 9.32 -3.72
CA ARG A 104 -15.37 10.01 -4.56
C ARG A 104 -14.74 10.82 -5.69
N THR A 105 -13.61 11.47 -5.44
CA THR A 105 -12.98 12.41 -6.39
C THR A 105 -11.54 12.04 -6.75
N GLY A 106 -11.00 10.96 -6.20
CA GLY A 106 -9.66 10.51 -6.54
C GLY A 106 -9.60 10.07 -8.00
N LEU A 107 -8.69 10.65 -8.78
CA LEU A 107 -8.53 10.33 -10.21
C LEU A 107 -8.25 8.84 -10.44
N GLY A 108 -7.53 8.19 -9.53
CA GLY A 108 -7.29 6.75 -9.60
C GLY A 108 -8.56 5.93 -9.40
N PHE A 109 -9.58 6.44 -8.70
CA PHE A 109 -10.89 5.77 -8.59
C PHE A 109 -11.77 6.04 -9.80
N MET A 110 -11.81 7.30 -10.26
CA MET A 110 -12.70 7.73 -11.34
C MET A 110 -12.26 7.24 -12.72
N HIS A 111 -10.94 7.15 -12.94
CA HIS A 111 -10.37 6.87 -14.25
C HIS A 111 -9.31 5.76 -14.21
N PRO A 112 -9.66 4.54 -13.76
CA PRO A 112 -8.72 3.43 -13.69
C PRO A 112 -8.03 3.13 -15.03
N GLU A 113 -8.68 3.40 -16.16
CA GLU A 113 -8.17 3.19 -17.53
C GLU A 113 -6.87 3.96 -17.83
N PHE A 114 -6.63 5.09 -17.15
CA PHE A 114 -5.39 5.87 -17.33
C PHE A 114 -4.32 5.51 -16.32
N PHE A 115 -4.67 4.82 -15.23
CA PHE A 115 -3.77 4.61 -14.08
C PHE A 115 -3.53 3.13 -13.73
N ASP A 116 -4.22 2.16 -14.33
CA ASP A 116 -3.94 0.72 -14.20
C ASP A 116 -3.46 0.11 -15.53
N PRO A 117 -2.14 -0.07 -15.74
CA PRO A 117 -1.03 0.11 -14.79
C PRO A 117 -0.64 1.57 -14.57
N ILE A 118 0.02 1.86 -13.44
CA ILE A 118 0.59 3.20 -13.18
C ILE A 118 1.47 3.63 -14.37
N PRO A 119 1.29 4.82 -14.96
CA PRO A 119 2.11 5.27 -16.09
C PRO A 119 3.56 5.55 -15.69
N ASP A 120 4.51 5.28 -16.58
CA ASP A 120 5.93 5.65 -16.38
C ASP A 120 6.07 7.17 -16.20
N GLN A 121 5.23 7.95 -16.90
CA GLN A 121 5.16 9.41 -16.79
C GLN A 121 4.79 9.86 -15.37
N LEU A 122 3.82 9.20 -14.75
CA LEU A 122 3.43 9.53 -13.38
C LEU A 122 4.55 9.19 -12.40
N LEU A 123 5.21 8.03 -12.57
CA LEU A 123 6.37 7.68 -11.74
C LEU A 123 7.50 8.70 -11.91
N ALA A 124 7.84 9.07 -13.15
CA ALA A 124 8.85 10.09 -13.43
C ALA A 124 8.51 11.42 -12.74
N PHE A 125 7.26 11.86 -12.83
CA PHE A 125 6.80 13.06 -12.14
C PHE A 125 6.96 12.96 -10.62
N LEU A 126 6.60 11.83 -10.01
CA LEU A 126 6.80 11.62 -8.57
C LEU A 126 8.28 11.64 -8.18
N HIS A 127 9.18 11.04 -8.98
CA HIS A 127 10.62 11.14 -8.74
C HIS A 127 11.11 12.58 -8.84
N THR A 128 10.61 13.36 -9.80
CA THR A 128 10.93 14.79 -9.93
C THR A 128 10.49 15.59 -8.71
N VAL A 129 9.26 15.37 -8.21
CA VAL A 129 8.76 16.03 -6.99
C VAL A 129 9.62 15.66 -5.78
N ILE A 130 9.96 14.38 -5.61
CA ILE A 130 10.83 13.92 -4.53
C ILE A 130 12.23 14.54 -4.66
N HIS A 131 12.79 14.58 -5.86
CA HIS A 131 14.08 15.20 -6.12
C HIS A 131 14.07 16.69 -5.76
N ALA A 132 13.05 17.44 -6.18
CA ALA A 132 12.90 18.85 -5.85
C ALA A 132 12.87 19.06 -4.33
N HIS A 133 12.08 18.27 -3.59
CA HIS A 133 12.06 18.35 -2.12
C HIS A 133 13.39 17.97 -1.48
N ILE A 134 14.12 16.99 -2.01
CA ILE A 134 15.48 16.70 -1.53
C ILE A 134 16.40 17.91 -1.75
N CYS A 135 16.30 18.58 -2.90
CA CYS A 135 17.06 19.79 -3.18
C CYS A 135 16.72 20.94 -2.23
N GLU A 136 15.45 21.14 -1.87
CA GLU A 136 15.04 22.14 -0.88
C GLU A 136 15.72 21.97 0.48
N TRP A 137 16.14 20.76 0.83
CA TRP A 137 16.81 20.43 2.10
C TRP A 137 18.33 20.20 1.95
N SER A 138 18.88 20.35 0.75
CA SER A 138 20.27 19.98 0.43
C SER A 138 21.31 20.73 1.26
N THR A 139 21.00 21.93 1.74
CA THR A 139 21.88 22.76 2.58
C THR A 139 21.79 22.44 4.07
N GLY A 140 20.96 21.46 4.46
CA GLY A 140 20.62 21.17 5.86
C GLY A 140 19.59 22.14 6.46
N ARG A 141 19.11 23.12 5.69
CA ARG A 141 17.99 24.01 6.03
C ARG A 141 16.96 23.96 4.92
N HIS A 142 15.68 24.12 5.27
CA HIS A 142 14.62 24.20 4.26
C HIS A 142 14.72 25.51 3.51
N ILE A 143 15.04 25.42 2.22
CA ILE A 143 14.97 26.51 1.27
C ILE A 143 13.82 26.16 0.33
N ARG A 144 12.68 26.81 0.51
CA ARG A 144 11.53 26.62 -0.36
C ARG A 144 11.87 27.04 -1.77
N GLU A 145 11.65 26.15 -2.73
CA GLU A 145 11.83 26.44 -4.15
C GLU A 145 10.52 26.26 -4.92
N ASP A 146 10.33 27.10 -5.93
CA ASP A 146 9.18 26.93 -6.82
C ASP A 146 9.34 25.68 -7.69
N PHE A 147 8.34 24.80 -7.65
CA PHE A 147 8.26 23.64 -8.52
C PHE A 147 7.74 24.06 -9.91
N THR A 148 8.65 24.53 -10.76
CA THR A 148 8.33 24.97 -12.14
C THR A 148 8.93 24.04 -13.18
N ALA A 149 8.34 24.02 -14.38
CA ALA A 149 8.86 23.26 -15.52
C ALA A 149 10.30 23.64 -15.86
N THR A 150 10.60 24.95 -15.92
CA THR A 150 11.94 25.46 -16.24
C THR A 150 13.04 24.90 -15.34
N LYS A 151 12.73 24.67 -14.06
CA LYS A 151 13.69 24.10 -13.10
C LYS A 151 13.75 22.58 -13.10
N ASN A 152 12.64 21.91 -13.45
CA ASN A 152 12.46 20.49 -13.16
C ASN A 152 12.34 19.59 -14.40
N GLU A 153 12.17 20.18 -15.60
CA GLU A 153 11.96 19.45 -16.85
C GLU A 153 13.11 18.49 -17.16
N THR A 154 14.36 18.93 -17.00
CA THR A 154 15.52 18.07 -17.26
C THR A 154 15.53 16.84 -16.36
N PHE A 155 15.17 16.99 -15.08
CA PHE A 155 15.09 15.86 -14.15
C PHE A 155 13.93 14.92 -14.51
N TYR A 156 12.76 15.47 -14.86
CA TYR A 156 11.63 14.68 -15.32
C TYR A 156 11.97 13.84 -16.56
N ILE A 157 12.59 14.45 -17.58
CA ILE A 157 13.02 13.76 -18.80
C ILE A 157 14.03 12.65 -18.46
N GLY A 158 14.99 12.94 -17.58
CA GLY A 158 15.97 11.96 -17.10
C GLY A 158 15.32 10.76 -16.41
N PHE A 159 14.47 10.99 -15.41
CA PHE A 159 13.77 9.91 -14.71
C PHE A 159 12.87 9.10 -15.63
N LEU A 160 12.19 9.74 -16.58
CA LEU A 160 11.36 9.03 -17.55
C LEU A 160 12.20 8.12 -18.46
N ALA A 161 13.37 8.60 -18.91
CA ALA A 161 14.30 7.79 -19.69
C ALA A 161 14.82 6.59 -18.89
N ASP A 162 15.19 6.81 -17.62
CA ASP A 162 15.66 5.75 -16.72
C ASP A 162 14.59 4.69 -16.46
N LEU A 163 13.34 5.10 -16.18
CA LEU A 163 12.21 4.19 -15.97
C LEU A 163 11.94 3.34 -17.21
N ARG A 164 11.95 3.94 -18.40
CA ARG A 164 11.74 3.22 -19.66
C ARG A 164 12.89 2.27 -19.97
N SER A 165 14.14 2.70 -19.74
CA SER A 165 15.34 1.87 -19.88
C SER A 165 15.36 0.71 -18.90
N TYR A 166 14.92 0.92 -17.67
CA TYR A 166 14.74 -0.13 -16.68
C TYR A 166 13.65 -1.13 -17.11
N GLY A 167 12.49 -0.62 -17.52
CA GLY A 167 11.35 -1.43 -17.95
C GLY A 167 11.61 -2.24 -19.21
N SER A 168 12.42 -1.75 -20.14
CA SER A 168 12.73 -2.46 -21.40
C SER A 168 13.53 -3.74 -21.18
N LYS A 169 14.26 -3.86 -20.07
CA LYS A 169 15.03 -5.08 -19.72
C LYS A 169 14.14 -6.27 -19.36
N ASN A 170 12.94 -5.99 -18.82
CA ASN A 170 11.93 -7.02 -18.56
C ASN A 170 10.53 -6.39 -18.59
N PRO A 171 9.93 -6.22 -19.78
CA PRO A 171 8.68 -5.47 -19.95
C PRO A 171 7.50 -6.09 -19.20
N SER A 172 7.43 -7.42 -19.14
CA SER A 172 6.35 -8.13 -18.45
C SER A 172 6.44 -7.97 -16.94
N ALA A 173 7.64 -8.10 -16.36
CA ALA A 173 7.85 -7.85 -14.94
C ALA A 173 7.55 -6.39 -14.59
N TRP A 174 8.02 -5.43 -15.40
CA TRP A 174 7.78 -4.01 -15.17
C TRP A 174 6.28 -3.65 -15.24
N LEU A 175 5.56 -4.18 -16.23
CA LEU A 175 4.11 -4.06 -16.31
C LEU A 175 3.42 -4.57 -15.04
N ASN A 176 3.79 -5.77 -14.58
CA ASN A 176 3.20 -6.38 -13.39
C ASN A 176 3.53 -5.59 -12.12
N ILE A 177 4.73 -5.02 -12.02
CA ILE A 177 5.12 -4.13 -10.91
C ILE A 177 4.21 -2.90 -10.89
N ARG A 178 3.98 -2.23 -12.03
CA ARG A 178 3.13 -1.03 -12.11
C ARG A 178 1.66 -1.35 -11.85
N LYS A 179 1.13 -2.49 -12.31
CA LYS A 179 -0.22 -2.98 -11.95
C LYS A 179 -0.35 -3.22 -10.44
N ARG A 180 0.68 -3.79 -9.84
CA ARG A 180 0.73 -4.04 -8.39
C ARG A 180 0.79 -2.75 -7.59
N MET A 181 1.54 -1.73 -8.05
CA MET A 181 1.56 -0.40 -7.44
C MET A 181 0.17 0.22 -7.42
N TYR A 182 -0.52 0.23 -8.57
CA TYR A 182 -1.89 0.73 -8.67
C TYR A 182 -2.83 -0.02 -7.72
N SER A 183 -2.85 -1.36 -7.81
CA SER A 183 -3.76 -2.18 -7.01
C SER A 183 -3.55 -1.99 -5.51
N ARG A 184 -2.30 -1.85 -5.06
CA ARG A 184 -1.98 -1.59 -3.64
C ARG A 184 -2.46 -0.22 -3.19
N ALA A 185 -2.19 0.83 -3.97
CA ALA A 185 -2.63 2.19 -3.63
C ALA A 185 -4.16 2.30 -3.63
N PHE A 186 -4.83 1.70 -4.63
CA PHE A 186 -6.28 1.61 -4.71
C PHE A 186 -6.88 0.96 -3.45
N GLN A 187 -6.35 -0.22 -3.06
CA GLN A 187 -6.82 -0.95 -1.88
C GLN A 187 -6.53 -0.20 -0.57
N ALA A 188 -5.32 0.35 -0.43
CA ALA A 188 -4.90 1.08 0.76
C ALA A 188 -5.79 2.33 1.00
N SER A 189 -6.31 2.94 -0.06
CA SER A 189 -7.21 4.10 0.01
C SER A 189 -8.70 3.74 0.05
N GLY A 190 -9.06 2.48 0.35
CA GLY A 190 -10.46 2.06 0.53
C GLY A 190 -11.16 1.55 -0.73
N GLY A 191 -10.41 1.34 -1.81
CA GLY A 191 -10.94 0.70 -3.01
C GLY A 191 -11.29 -0.76 -2.78
N ALA A 192 -12.57 -1.08 -2.88
CA ALA A 192 -13.04 -2.46 -2.90
C ALA A 192 -13.15 -2.94 -4.36
N LYS A 193 -12.39 -3.98 -4.72
CA LYS A 193 -12.77 -4.78 -5.89
C LYS A 193 -13.92 -5.65 -5.42
N LEU A 194 -15.14 -5.42 -5.91
CA LEU A 194 -16.21 -6.40 -5.74
C LEU A 194 -15.67 -7.74 -6.27
N GLN A 195 -15.39 -8.66 -5.36
CA GLN A 195 -15.36 -10.05 -5.78
C GLN A 195 -16.78 -10.33 -6.20
N ALA A 196 -16.98 -10.62 -7.49
CA ALA A 196 -18.20 -11.27 -7.94
C ALA A 196 -18.25 -12.62 -7.23
N GLN A 197 -18.75 -12.64 -5.99
CA GLN A 197 -19.29 -13.86 -5.44
C GLN A 197 -20.47 -14.16 -6.34
N THR A 198 -20.33 -15.22 -7.15
CA THR A 198 -21.48 -15.80 -7.82
C THR A 198 -22.42 -16.27 -6.72
N THR A 199 -23.36 -15.41 -6.32
CA THR A 199 -24.42 -15.77 -5.38
C THR A 199 -25.31 -16.76 -6.11
N ARG A 200 -25.00 -18.05 -5.99
CA ARG A 200 -25.92 -19.10 -6.44
C ARG A 200 -26.91 -19.32 -5.31
N ILE A 201 -28.20 -19.19 -5.64
CA ILE A 201 -29.28 -19.72 -4.79
C ILE A 201 -28.98 -21.22 -4.60
N SER A 202 -29.11 -21.72 -3.37
CA SER A 202 -28.86 -23.12 -3.08
C SER A 202 -29.84 -23.99 -3.89
N THR A 203 -29.40 -25.18 -4.30
CA THR A 203 -30.28 -26.15 -4.98
C THR A 203 -31.56 -26.39 -4.19
N ALA A 204 -31.47 -26.52 -2.86
CA ALA A 204 -32.65 -26.66 -2.00
C ALA A 204 -33.64 -25.48 -2.07
N ALA A 205 -33.16 -24.25 -2.24
CA ALA A 205 -34.03 -23.08 -2.39
C ALA A 205 -34.65 -23.01 -3.79
N ILE A 206 -33.96 -23.52 -4.82
CA ILE A 206 -34.54 -23.68 -6.16
C ILE A 206 -35.59 -24.80 -6.17
N ASP A 207 -35.30 -25.94 -5.54
CA ASP A 207 -36.21 -27.08 -5.46
C ASP A 207 -37.50 -26.70 -4.69
N ALA A 208 -37.37 -25.94 -3.60
CA ALA A 208 -38.53 -25.42 -2.86
C ALA A 208 -39.36 -24.43 -3.69
N ALA A 209 -38.71 -23.55 -4.45
CA ALA A 209 -39.40 -22.63 -5.34
C ALA A 209 -40.07 -23.34 -6.53
N GLN A 210 -39.47 -24.43 -7.05
CA GLN A 210 -40.09 -25.27 -8.08
C GLN A 210 -41.31 -26.03 -7.55
N ALA A 211 -41.22 -26.60 -6.34
CA ALA A 211 -42.36 -27.25 -5.70
C ALA A 211 -43.53 -26.28 -5.44
N GLU A 212 -43.24 -25.03 -5.04
CA GLU A 212 -44.26 -23.98 -4.93
C GLU A 212 -44.88 -23.66 -6.29
N LEU A 213 -44.05 -23.54 -7.34
CA LEU A 213 -44.49 -23.21 -8.69
C LEU A 213 -45.36 -24.31 -9.31
N GLU A 214 -45.03 -25.58 -9.09
CA GLU A 214 -45.81 -26.73 -9.54
C GLU A 214 -47.22 -26.78 -8.91
N GLY A 215 -47.37 -26.19 -7.72
CA GLY A 215 -48.67 -26.04 -7.04
C GLY A 215 -49.53 -24.87 -7.55
N ARG A 216 -48.99 -24.00 -8.42
CA ARG A 216 -49.74 -22.85 -8.98
C ARG A 216 -50.40 -23.24 -10.30
N THR A 217 -51.73 -23.28 -10.33
CA THR A 217 -52.51 -23.53 -11.56
C THR A 217 -52.64 -22.31 -12.47
N GLY A 218 -52.16 -21.13 -12.03
CA GLY A 218 -52.21 -19.89 -12.82
C GLY A 218 -53.62 -19.33 -13.08
N LEU A 219 -54.66 -19.95 -12.50
CA LEU A 219 -56.04 -19.50 -12.60
C LEU A 219 -56.43 -18.86 -11.26
N THR A 220 -56.23 -17.55 -11.15
CA THR A 220 -56.97 -16.73 -10.19
C THR A 220 -58.34 -16.43 -10.79
N ASP A 221 -59.38 -16.66 -9.98
CA ASP A 221 -60.80 -16.65 -10.32
C ASP A 221 -61.26 -15.55 -11.27
N SER A 222 -62.07 -15.96 -12.25
CA SER A 222 -62.96 -15.13 -13.05
C SER A 222 -63.90 -14.34 -12.12
N GLU A 223 -63.95 -13.02 -12.27
CA GLU A 223 -64.97 -12.19 -11.64
C GLU A 223 -66.34 -12.53 -12.27
N ASP A 224 -67.27 -13.03 -11.46
CA ASP A 224 -68.66 -13.32 -11.84
C ASP A 224 -69.46 -11.99 -11.81
N GLU A 225 -69.76 -11.43 -12.98
CA GLU A 225 -70.64 -10.26 -13.13
C GLU A 225 -72.10 -10.69 -12.86
N GLY A 226 -72.54 -10.47 -11.62
CA GLY A 226 -73.93 -10.66 -11.21
C GLY A 226 -74.90 -9.65 -11.82
N GLU A 227 -75.61 -10.09 -12.87
CA GLU A 227 -76.80 -9.48 -13.45
C GLU A 227 -77.94 -9.42 -12.41
N VAL A 228 -78.42 -8.21 -12.04
CA VAL A 228 -79.68 -8.04 -11.29
C VAL A 228 -80.64 -7.21 -12.12
N GLY A 229 -81.57 -7.92 -12.77
CA GLY A 229 -82.72 -7.35 -13.45
C GLY A 229 -83.85 -6.94 -12.49
N ALA A 230 -84.30 -5.68 -12.67
CA ALA A 230 -85.67 -5.17 -12.60
C ALA A 230 -86.58 -5.43 -11.37
N THR A 231 -87.12 -4.35 -10.80
CA THR A 231 -88.58 -4.23 -10.68
C THR A 231 -89.06 -2.77 -10.65
N VAL A 232 -90.17 -2.57 -11.35
CA VAL A 232 -90.98 -1.37 -11.53
C VAL A 232 -91.96 -1.21 -10.37
N ALA A 233 -92.05 -0.01 -9.79
CA ALA A 233 -93.28 0.70 -9.36
C ALA A 233 -92.90 1.98 -8.61
#